data_AF-A0A2N1M3L8-F1
#
_entry.id   AF-A0A2N1M3L8-F1
#
_cell.length_a   1.000
_cell.length_b   1.000
_cell.length_c   1.000
_cell.angle_alpha   90.00
_cell.angle_beta   90.00
_cell.angle_gamma   90.00
#
_symmetry.space_group_name_H-M   'P 1'
#
loop_
_entity.id
_entity.type
_entity.pdbx_description
1 polymer ?
#
loop_
_entity_poly.entity_id
_entity_poly.type
_entity_poly.pdbx_seq_one_letter_code
_entity_poly.pdbx_strand_id
1 'polypeptide(L)'
;MSPNPVATTSRLSRLRRELWGLNAPEKIISATLDDKTTCASNKIQKERKVQYENEGIDFPDHFSLESVKERLDGYDVSNAPNLQALADVMIMFCIRPAEIKDLRISNGSVTGYSKN
;
A
#
# COMPACT_ATOMS: atom_id res chain seq x y z
N MET A 1 -4.34 18.94 -20.97
CA MET A 1 -4.66 17.69 -20.23
C MET A 1 -5.65 18.02 -19.12
N SER A 2 -6.78 17.33 -19.02
CA SER A 2 -7.70 17.49 -17.90
C SER A 2 -7.07 16.94 -16.62
N PRO A 3 -7.25 17.58 -15.45
CA PRO A 3 -6.71 17.07 -14.19
C PRO A 3 -7.35 15.73 -13.84
N ASN A 4 -6.54 14.72 -13.49
CA ASN A 4 -7.05 13.46 -12.95
C ASN A 4 -7.63 13.72 -11.54
N PRO A 5 -8.95 13.61 -11.34
CA PRO A 5 -9.56 13.98 -10.07
C PRO A 5 -9.06 13.10 -8.91
N VAL A 6 -8.69 11.84 -9.15
CA VAL A 6 -8.11 10.94 -8.12
C VAL A 6 -6.72 11.41 -7.68
N ALA A 7 -5.89 11.86 -8.62
CA ALA A 7 -4.58 12.41 -8.30
C ALA A 7 -4.70 13.75 -7.55
N THR A 8 -5.65 14.59 -7.97
CA THR A 8 -5.92 15.88 -7.34
C THR A 8 -6.44 15.73 -5.91
N THR A 9 -7.42 14.85 -5.66
CA THR A 9 -7.92 14.59 -4.30
C THR A 9 -6.85 14.04 -3.37
N SER A 10 -5.98 13.16 -3.87
CA SER A 10 -4.85 12.59 -3.12
C SER A 10 -3.89 13.69 -2.67
N ARG A 11 -3.51 14.59 -3.59
CA ARG A 11 -2.63 15.74 -3.28
C ARG A 11 -3.26 16.68 -2.25
N LEU A 12 -4.54 17.03 -2.41
CA LEU A 12 -5.27 17.88 -1.45
C LEU A 12 -5.38 17.22 -0.06
N SER A 13 -5.58 15.90 -0.01
CA SER A 13 -5.63 15.16 1.26
C SER A 13 -4.27 15.15 1.96
N ARG A 14 -3.18 14.98 1.21
CA ARG A 14 -1.83 15.08 1.76
C ARG A 14 -1.54 16.49 2.29
N LEU A 15 -1.85 17.53 1.50
CA LEU A 15 -1.69 18.93 1.92
C LEU A 15 -2.46 19.22 3.22
N ARG A 16 -3.69 18.72 3.36
CA ARG A 16 -4.47 18.88 4.60
C ARG A 16 -3.79 18.28 5.82
N ARG A 17 -3.22 17.07 5.69
CA ARG A 17 -2.49 16.42 6.79
C ARG A 17 -1.25 17.21 7.21
N GLU A 18 -0.52 17.76 6.24
CA GLU A 18 0.64 18.61 6.52
C GLU A 18 0.23 19.92 7.20
N LEU A 19 -0.84 20.58 6.74
CA LEU A 19 -1.39 21.78 7.38
C LEU A 19 -1.87 21.52 8.81
N TRP A 20 -2.49 20.37 9.08
CA TRP A 20 -2.83 19.93 10.43
C TRP A 20 -1.58 19.76 11.32
N GLY A 21 -0.53 19.14 10.79
CA GLY A 21 0.74 18.98 11.51
C GLY A 21 1.45 20.31 11.84
N LEU A 22 1.13 21.37 11.09
CA LEU A 22 1.64 22.74 11.29
C LEU A 22 0.70 23.64 12.10
N ASN A 23 -0.39 23.11 12.66
CA ASN A 23 -1.42 23.89 13.36
C ASN A 23 -1.97 25.08 12.55
N ALA A 24 -2.12 24.91 11.23
CA ALA A 24 -2.67 25.96 10.37
C ALA A 24 -4.11 26.32 10.79
N PRO A 25 -4.56 27.58 10.56
CA PRO A 25 -5.94 27.98 10.82
C PRO A 25 -6.94 27.12 10.05
N GLU A 26 -8.06 26.77 10.71
CA GLU A 26 -9.12 25.94 10.14
C GLU A 26 -9.64 26.48 8.81
N LYS A 27 -9.74 27.81 8.67
CA LYS A 27 -10.13 28.47 7.41
C LYS A 27 -9.22 28.10 6.23
N ILE A 28 -7.92 27.94 6.45
CA ILE A 28 -6.95 27.55 5.40
C ILE A 28 -7.13 26.07 5.06
N ILE A 29 -7.31 25.22 6.07
CA ILE A 29 -7.54 23.78 5.86
C ILE A 29 -8.84 23.56 5.09
N SER A 30 -9.93 24.21 5.49
CA SER A 30 -11.24 24.09 4.85
C SER A 30 -11.24 24.63 3.43
N ALA A 31 -10.41 25.62 3.10
CA ALA A 31 -10.26 26.11 1.72
C ALA A 31 -9.67 25.06 0.75
N THR A 32 -9.06 23.99 1.27
CA THR A 32 -8.56 22.87 0.45
C THR A 32 -9.60 21.78 0.20
N LEU A 33 -10.80 21.91 0.78
CA LEU A 33 -11.92 21.02 0.49
C LEU A 33 -12.52 21.37 -0.86
N ASP A 34 -12.54 20.40 -1.76
CA ASP A 34 -13.15 20.49 -3.08
C ASP A 34 -14.13 19.33 -3.25
N ASP A 35 -15.41 19.61 -2.98
CA ASP A 35 -16.48 18.62 -3.04
C ASP A 35 -16.65 18.03 -4.43
N LYS A 36 -16.46 18.86 -5.47
CA LYS A 36 -16.63 18.44 -6.86
C LYS A 36 -15.54 17.43 -7.23
N THR A 37 -14.29 17.74 -6.91
CA THR A 37 -13.15 16.84 -7.17
C THR A 37 -13.23 15.59 -6.30
N THR A 38 -13.67 15.72 -5.04
CA THR A 38 -13.91 14.58 -4.14
C THR A 38 -14.97 13.63 -4.67
N CYS A 39 -16.12 14.16 -5.09
CA CYS A 39 -17.20 13.37 -5.69
C CYS A 39 -16.73 12.64 -6.96
N ALA A 40 -16.05 13.35 -7.87
CA ALA A 40 -15.52 12.76 -9.10
C ALA A 40 -14.51 11.64 -8.82
N SER A 41 -13.59 11.85 -7.87
CA SER A 41 -12.63 10.83 -7.45
C SER A 41 -13.30 9.60 -6.85
N ASN A 42 -14.28 9.78 -5.96
CA ASN A 42 -15.00 8.69 -5.32
C ASN A 42 -15.78 7.85 -6.34
N LYS A 43 -16.39 8.51 -7.34
CA LYS A 43 -17.07 7.82 -8.45
C LYS A 43 -16.10 6.93 -9.24
N ILE A 44 -14.93 7.46 -9.63
CA ILE A 44 -13.91 6.69 -10.36
C ILE A 44 -13.40 5.51 -9.52
N GLN A 45 -13.13 5.72 -8.24
CA GLN A 45 -12.67 4.64 -7.37
C GLN A 45 -13.72 3.54 -7.20
N LYS A 46 -15.00 3.90 -7.09
CA LYS A 46 -16.11 2.95 -7.04
C LYS A 46 -16.24 2.14 -8.33
N GLU A 47 -16.18 2.81 -9.49
CA GLU A 47 -16.23 2.15 -10.80
C GLU A 47 -15.05 1.17 -10.97
N ARG A 48 -13.84 1.56 -10.59
CA ARG A 48 -12.67 0.67 -10.61
C ARG A 48 -12.83 -0.53 -9.70
N LYS A 49 -13.39 -0.36 -8.49
CA LYS A 49 -13.65 -1.47 -7.57
C LYS A 49 -14.57 -2.51 -8.20
N VAL A 50 -15.65 -2.06 -8.85
CA VAL A 50 -16.58 -2.95 -9.57
C VAL A 50 -15.91 -3.65 -10.75
N GLN A 51 -15.04 -2.95 -11.49
CA GLN A 51 -14.25 -3.57 -12.57
C GLN A 51 -13.37 -4.70 -12.03
N TYR A 52 -12.59 -4.46 -10.97
CA TYR A 52 -11.72 -5.49 -10.37
C TYR A 52 -12.49 -6.66 -9.76
N GLU A 53 -13.70 -6.44 -9.24
CA GLU A 53 -14.58 -7.52 -8.75
C GLU A 53 -15.04 -8.43 -9.90
N ASN A 54 -15.23 -7.88 -11.11
CA ASN A 54 -15.70 -8.64 -12.28
C ASN A 54 -14.57 -9.26 -13.11
N GLU A 55 -13.47 -8.53 -13.31
CA GLU A 55 -12.34 -8.95 -14.14
C GLU A 55 -11.30 -9.76 -13.35
N GLY A 56 -11.36 -9.69 -12.02
CA GLY A 56 -10.28 -10.15 -11.16
C GLY A 56 -9.09 -9.17 -11.18
N ILE A 57 -8.04 -9.54 -10.46
CA ILE A 57 -6.77 -8.82 -10.48
C ILE A 57 -5.81 -9.66 -11.31
N ASP A 58 -5.38 -9.13 -12.46
CA ASP A 58 -4.26 -9.69 -13.22
C ASP A 58 -2.96 -9.29 -12.51
N PHE A 59 -2.45 -10.19 -11.66
CA PHE A 59 -1.17 -10.00 -10.98
C PHE A 59 -0.06 -10.62 -11.83
N PRO A 60 1.12 -9.97 -11.92
CA PRO A 60 2.26 -10.56 -12.61
C PRO A 60 2.58 -11.96 -12.07
N ASP A 61 2.90 -12.91 -12.96
CA ASP A 61 3.25 -14.29 -12.60
C ASP A 61 4.29 -14.37 -11.48
N HIS A 62 5.21 -13.41 -11.43
CA HIS A 62 6.21 -13.26 -10.37
C HIS A 62 5.62 -13.26 -8.95
N PHE A 63 4.39 -12.75 -8.77
CA PHE A 63 3.68 -12.69 -7.49
C PHE A 63 2.63 -13.79 -7.33
N SER A 64 2.58 -14.77 -8.25
CA SER A 64 1.80 -15.99 -8.04
C SER A 64 2.29 -16.73 -6.80
N LEU A 65 1.37 -17.43 -6.13
CA LEU A 65 1.71 -18.20 -4.94
C LEU A 65 2.71 -19.31 -5.26
N GLU A 66 2.61 -19.95 -6.44
CA GLU A 66 3.61 -20.93 -6.86
C GLU A 66 5.01 -20.31 -7.00
N SER A 67 5.12 -19.16 -7.67
CA SER A 67 6.41 -18.49 -7.88
C SER A 67 7.02 -17.96 -6.57
N VAL A 68 6.19 -17.39 -5.69
CA VAL A 68 6.63 -16.93 -4.37
C VAL A 68 7.13 -18.11 -3.53
N LYS A 69 6.40 -19.24 -3.56
CA LYS A 69 6.79 -20.45 -2.84
C LYS A 69 8.12 -21.02 -3.35
N GLU A 70 8.30 -21.13 -4.66
CA GLU A 70 9.55 -21.62 -5.25
C GLU A 70 10.76 -20.78 -4.81
N ARG A 71 10.62 -19.46 -4.78
CA ARG A 71 11.69 -18.56 -4.27
C ARG A 71 11.96 -18.77 -2.78
N LEU A 72 10.91 -18.93 -1.98
CA LEU A 72 11.03 -19.17 -0.54
C LEU A 72 11.75 -20.49 -0.25
N ASP A 73 11.44 -21.55 -0.99
CA ASP A 73 12.09 -22.86 -0.87
C ASP A 73 13.59 -22.79 -1.25
N GLY A 74 13.97 -21.84 -2.10
CA GLY A 74 15.34 -21.62 -2.55
C GLY A 74 16.18 -20.67 -1.68
N TYR A 75 15.60 -20.00 -0.67
CA TYR A 75 16.35 -19.06 0.15
C TYR A 75 17.28 -19.76 1.15
N ASP A 76 18.55 -19.35 1.17
CA ASP A 76 19.46 -19.70 2.24
C ASP A 76 19.15 -18.86 3.48
N VAL A 77 18.50 -19.52 4.44
CA VAL A 77 18.08 -18.94 5.71
C VAL A 77 19.22 -18.63 6.67
N SER A 78 20.46 -19.03 6.32
CA SER A 78 21.68 -18.72 7.07
C SER A 78 22.18 -17.29 6.78
N ASN A 79 21.76 -16.70 5.67
CA ASN A 79 22.13 -15.36 5.25
C ASN A 79 21.04 -14.34 5.60
N ALA A 80 21.45 -13.07 5.68
CA ALA A 80 20.50 -11.98 5.87
C ALA A 80 19.56 -11.87 4.64
N PRO A 81 18.23 -11.78 4.83
CA PRO A 81 17.29 -11.70 3.73
C PRO A 81 17.45 -10.37 2.98
N ASN A 82 17.38 -10.43 1.66
CA ASN A 82 17.32 -9.24 0.81
C ASN A 82 15.87 -8.71 0.70
N LEU A 83 15.67 -7.57 0.01
CA LEU A 83 14.35 -6.98 -0.15
C LEU A 83 13.34 -7.92 -0.84
N GLN A 84 13.81 -8.79 -1.74
CA GLN A 84 12.96 -9.75 -2.44
C GLN A 84 12.44 -10.81 -1.47
N ALA A 85 13.32 -11.36 -0.63
CA ALA A 85 12.95 -12.31 0.41
C ALA A 85 11.96 -11.69 1.41
N LEU A 86 12.17 -10.42 1.79
CA LEU A 86 11.22 -9.70 2.63
C LEU A 86 9.84 -9.56 1.96
N ALA A 87 9.80 -9.15 0.69
CA ALA A 87 8.55 -9.02 -0.05
C ALA A 87 7.80 -10.36 -0.17
N ASP A 88 8.52 -11.45 -0.47
CA ASP A 88 7.96 -12.78 -0.61
C ASP A 88 7.39 -13.32 0.71
N VAL A 89 8.08 -13.08 1.82
CA VAL A 89 7.58 -13.37 3.17
C VAL A 89 6.31 -12.56 3.46
N MET A 90 6.29 -11.26 3.14
CA MET A 90 5.11 -10.43 3.37
C MET A 90 3.90 -10.86 2.52
N ILE A 91 4.13 -11.28 1.28
CA ILE A 91 3.10 -11.83 0.41
C ILE A 91 2.57 -13.14 0.99
N MET A 92 3.45 -14.05 1.38
CA MET A 92 3.06 -15.34 1.97
C MET A 92 2.24 -15.19 3.24
N PHE A 93 2.61 -14.25 4.11
CA PHE A 93 1.87 -13.97 5.36
C PHE A 93 0.70 -13.00 5.19
N CYS A 94 0.44 -12.51 3.97
CA CYS A 94 -0.57 -11.50 3.68
C CYS A 94 -0.42 -10.24 4.56
N ILE A 95 0.81 -9.84 4.89
CA ILE A 95 1.06 -8.69 5.78
C ILE A 95 1.25 -7.42 4.96
N ARG A 96 0.58 -6.34 5.37
CA ARG A 96 0.78 -5.03 4.71
C ARG A 96 2.09 -4.40 5.17
N PRO A 97 2.90 -3.82 4.26
CA PRO A 97 4.15 -3.14 4.63
C PRO A 97 4.00 -2.11 5.75
N ALA A 98 2.90 -1.37 5.76
CA ALA A 98 2.64 -0.35 6.78
C ALA A 98 2.33 -0.92 8.18
N GLU A 99 2.04 -2.21 8.30
CA GLU A 99 1.72 -2.86 9.59
C GLU A 99 2.96 -3.38 10.31
N ILE A 100 4.11 -3.48 9.65
CA ILE A 100 5.34 -4.00 10.24
C ILE A 100 6.26 -2.82 10.55
N LYS A 101 6.59 -2.67 11.83
CA LYS A 101 7.68 -1.79 12.29
C LYS A 101 9.01 -2.53 12.22
N ASP A 102 9.01 -3.75 12.74
CA ASP A 102 10.17 -4.62 12.81
C ASP A 102 9.75 -6.05 12.45
N LEU A 103 10.52 -6.74 11.60
CA LEU A 103 10.35 -8.16 11.32
C LEU A 103 11.67 -8.88 11.62
N ARG A 104 11.62 -9.90 12.47
CA ARG A 104 12.77 -10.71 12.86
C ARG A 104 12.63 -12.11 12.31
N ILE A 105 13.57 -12.49 11.45
CA ILE A 105 13.67 -13.83 10.86
C ILE A 105 14.99 -14.43 11.34
N SER A 106 14.96 -15.63 11.91
CA SER A 106 16.17 -16.39 12.22
C SER A 106 15.93 -17.88 12.04
N ASN A 107 16.97 -18.60 11.58
CA ASN A 107 16.91 -20.03 11.25
C ASN A 107 15.71 -20.41 10.36
N GLY A 108 15.38 -19.56 9.38
CA GLY A 108 14.28 -19.81 8.44
C GLY A 108 12.88 -19.67 9.02
N SER A 109 12.75 -19.14 10.23
CA SER A 109 11.48 -18.93 10.91
C SER A 109 11.28 -17.46 11.31
N VAL A 110 10.03 -17.00 11.26
CA VAL A 110 9.65 -15.71 11.83
C VAL A 110 9.70 -15.84 13.36
N THR A 111 10.63 -15.13 13.99
CA THR A 111 10.85 -15.19 15.45
C THR A 111 10.25 -14.01 16.20
N GLY A 112 9.79 -13.00 15.47
CA GLY A 112 8.98 -11.93 16.03
C GLY A 112 8.69 -10.87 14.98
N TYR A 113 7.61 -10.12 15.19
CA TYR A 113 7.36 -8.88 14.49
C TYR A 113 6.68 -7.89 15.43
N SER A 114 6.93 -6.60 15.20
CA SER A 114 6.26 -5.52 15.91
C SER A 114 5.36 -4.77 14.95
N LYS A 115 4.14 -4.44 15.39
CA LYS A 115 3.25 -3.56 14.65
C LYS A 115 3.54 -2.10 14.98
N ASN A 116 3.20 -1.22 14.04
CA ASN A 116 3.15 0.22 14.30
C ASN A 116 2.02 0.57 15.29
#